data_AF-A0A947U7T3-F1
#
_entry.id   AF-A0A947U7T3-F1
#
_cell.length_a   1.000
_cell.length_b   1.000
_cell.length_c   1.000
_cell.angle_alpha   90.00
_cell.angle_beta   90.00
_cell.angle_gamma   90.00
#
_symmetry.space_group_name_H-M   'P 1'
#
loop_
_entity.id
_entity.type
_entity.pdbx_description
1 polymer ?
#
loop_
_entity_poly.entity_id
_entity_poly.type
_entity_poly.pdbx_seq_one_letter_code
_entity_poly.pdbx_strand_id
1 'polypeptide(L)'
;MRIGIPLGSAKMPVLEQAEQRGWVQYEASGDELINLRKLAAGRIDAVDIVKGSGSHLLSQLSAKERAKLTTTQSYETWDYHLIFSRRLPESERLQQLFDQGLRELKDSGRYAQIWHQFNSPIAP
;
A
#
# COMPACT_ATOMS: atom_id res chain seq x y z
N MET A 1 -15.53 -10.67 -10.72
CA MET A 1 -14.53 -9.59 -10.94
C MET A 1 -13.13 -10.13 -10.67
N ARG A 2 -12.14 -9.83 -11.48
CA ARG A 2 -10.74 -10.24 -11.31
C ARG A 2 -9.91 -9.12 -10.68
N ILE A 3 -9.29 -9.40 -9.55
CA ILE A 3 -8.47 -8.43 -8.80
C ILE A 3 -7.01 -8.89 -8.82
N GLY A 4 -6.11 -8.03 -9.29
CA GLY A 4 -4.67 -8.28 -9.23
C GLY A 4 -4.10 -7.95 -7.85
N ILE A 5 -3.24 -8.83 -7.32
CA ILE A 5 -2.45 -8.61 -6.10
C ILE A 5 -1.01 -9.10 -6.28
N PRO A 6 -0.03 -8.58 -5.52
CA PRO A 6 1.28 -9.22 -5.42
C PRO A 6 1.18 -10.59 -4.73
N LEU A 7 2.11 -11.48 -5.07
CA LEU A 7 2.19 -12.80 -4.45
C LEU A 7 2.51 -12.67 -2.96
N GLY A 8 1.70 -13.33 -2.11
CA GLY A 8 1.89 -13.32 -0.66
C GLY A 8 1.35 -12.08 0.05
N SER A 9 0.72 -11.15 -0.67
CA SER A 9 0.02 -10.02 -0.06
C SER A 9 -1.15 -10.50 0.80
N ALA A 10 -1.28 -9.87 1.97
CA ALA A 10 -2.46 -10.03 2.80
C ALA A 10 -3.68 -9.40 2.10
N LYS A 11 -4.85 -10.02 2.28
CA LYS A 11 -6.12 -9.55 1.75
C LYS A 11 -6.94 -8.93 2.87
N MET A 12 -7.70 -7.89 2.56
CA MET A 12 -8.60 -7.30 3.55
C MET A 12 -9.80 -8.21 3.80
N PRO A 13 -10.33 -8.30 5.04
CA PRO A 13 -11.45 -9.19 5.36
C PRO A 13 -12.65 -9.02 4.45
N VAL A 14 -12.95 -7.79 4.00
CA VAL A 14 -14.06 -7.53 3.06
C VAL A 14 -13.86 -8.20 1.70
N LEU A 15 -12.63 -8.22 1.17
CA LEU A 15 -12.33 -8.85 -0.11
C LEU A 15 -12.12 -10.36 0.04
N GLU A 16 -11.63 -10.84 1.18
CA GLU A 16 -11.62 -12.27 1.51
C GLU A 16 -13.04 -12.84 1.53
N GLN A 17 -13.97 -12.14 2.20
CA GLN A 17 -15.38 -12.54 2.22
C GLN A 17 -15.99 -12.51 0.81
N ALA A 18 -15.65 -11.52 -0.01
CA ALA A 18 -16.13 -11.44 -1.39
C ALA A 18 -15.56 -12.59 -2.25
N GLU A 19 -14.32 -13.01 -2.02
CA GLU A 19 -13.70 -14.16 -2.71
C GLU A 19 -14.38 -15.47 -2.29
N GLN A 20 -14.62 -15.67 -0.99
CA GLN A 20 -15.34 -16.84 -0.47
C GLN A 20 -16.76 -16.95 -1.02
N ARG A 21 -17.41 -15.81 -1.34
CA ARG A 21 -18.73 -15.75 -1.98
C ARG A 21 -18.69 -15.88 -3.50
N GLY A 22 -17.51 -15.97 -4.11
CA GLY A 22 -17.33 -16.07 -5.56
C GLY A 22 -17.58 -14.76 -6.32
N TRP A 23 -17.69 -13.62 -5.63
CA TRP A 23 -17.91 -12.31 -6.28
C TRP A 23 -16.62 -11.78 -6.93
N VAL A 24 -15.49 -12.09 -6.31
CA VAL A 24 -14.16 -11.72 -6.79
C VAL A 24 -13.28 -12.94 -6.91
N GLN A 25 -12.33 -12.88 -7.83
CA GLN A 25 -11.27 -13.85 -8.01
C GLN A 25 -9.95 -13.10 -8.02
N TYR A 26 -8.99 -13.54 -7.20
CA TYR A 26 -7.67 -12.94 -7.17
C TYR A 26 -6.73 -13.55 -8.22
N GLU A 27 -5.91 -12.70 -8.80
CA GLU A 27 -4.78 -13.09 -9.65
C GLU A 27 -3.49 -12.57 -9.03
N ALA A 28 -2.68 -13.49 -8.51
CA ALA A 28 -1.37 -13.14 -7.99
C ALA A 28 -0.40 -12.85 -9.14
N SER A 29 0.44 -11.82 -8.97
CA SER A 29 1.59 -11.56 -9.84
C SER A 29 2.83 -11.25 -9.01
N GLY A 30 4.00 -11.31 -9.63
CA GLY A 30 5.26 -11.06 -8.90
C GLY A 30 5.47 -9.61 -8.50
N ASP A 31 4.69 -8.66 -9.02
CA ASP A 31 4.99 -7.22 -8.90
C ASP A 31 3.73 -6.32 -9.07
N GLU A 32 3.64 -5.27 -8.26
CA GLU A 32 2.51 -4.31 -8.29
C GLU A 32 2.39 -3.54 -9.62
N LEU A 33 3.51 -3.16 -10.24
CA LEU A 33 3.54 -2.47 -11.53
C LEU A 33 3.02 -3.37 -12.65
N ILE A 34 3.31 -4.67 -12.60
CA ILE A 34 2.76 -5.65 -13.56
C ILE A 34 1.24 -5.69 -13.46
N ASN A 35 0.68 -5.69 -12.24
CA ASN A 35 -0.76 -5.64 -12.04
C ASN A 35 -1.38 -4.36 -12.60
N LEU A 36 -0.77 -3.19 -12.37
CA LEU A 36 -1.25 -1.93 -12.95
C LEU A 36 -1.22 -1.94 -14.49
N ARG A 37 -0.18 -2.53 -15.10
CA ARG A 37 -0.11 -2.71 -16.57
C ARG A 37 -1.18 -3.65 -17.10
N LYS A 38 -1.47 -4.76 -16.38
CA LYS A 38 -2.57 -5.67 -16.71
C LYS A 38 -3.91 -4.96 -16.66
N LEU A 39 -4.14 -4.13 -15.65
CA LEU A 39 -5.36 -3.31 -15.53
C LEU A 39 -5.49 -2.33 -16.70
N ALA A 40 -4.42 -1.59 -17.02
CA ALA A 40 -4.41 -0.66 -18.16
C ALA A 40 -4.60 -1.36 -19.53
N ALA A 41 -4.31 -2.66 -19.60
CA ALA A 41 -4.54 -3.51 -20.76
C ALA A 41 -5.91 -4.23 -20.74
N GLY A 42 -6.74 -4.04 -19.70
CA GLY A 42 -8.04 -4.69 -19.55
C GLY A 42 -7.97 -6.19 -19.25
N ARG A 43 -6.82 -6.69 -18.77
CA ARG A 43 -6.63 -8.11 -18.45
C ARG A 43 -7.19 -8.50 -17.08
N ILE A 44 -7.36 -7.53 -16.19
CA ILE A 44 -7.99 -7.65 -14.87
C ILE A 44 -8.90 -6.45 -14.67
N ASP A 45 -9.81 -6.54 -13.72
CA ASP A 45 -10.87 -5.54 -13.51
C ASP A 45 -10.48 -4.50 -12.44
N ALA A 46 -9.63 -4.87 -11.50
CA ALA A 46 -9.09 -3.98 -10.46
C ALA A 46 -7.71 -4.45 -9.99
N VAL A 47 -7.00 -3.57 -9.28
CA VAL A 47 -5.78 -3.92 -8.51
C VAL A 47 -6.03 -3.52 -7.07
N ASP A 48 -5.79 -4.44 -6.15
CA ASP A 48 -5.79 -4.15 -4.72
C ASP A 48 -4.38 -3.70 -4.30
N ILE A 49 -4.27 -2.43 -3.94
CA ILE A 49 -3.00 -1.75 -3.69
C ILE A 49 -3.18 -0.59 -2.70
N VAL A 50 -2.19 -0.39 -1.85
CA VAL A 50 -2.13 0.75 -0.94
C VAL A 50 -1.96 2.04 -1.75
N LYS A 51 -2.83 3.03 -1.54
CA LYS A 51 -2.86 4.27 -2.34
C LYS A 51 -1.52 5.01 -2.41
N GLY A 52 -0.75 5.01 -1.32
CA GLY A 52 0.59 5.61 -1.28
C GLY A 52 1.53 4.93 -2.28
N SER A 53 1.70 3.61 -2.18
CA SER A 53 2.51 2.81 -3.11
C SER A 53 2.01 2.93 -4.55
N GLY A 54 0.69 2.84 -4.74
CA GLY A 54 0.06 2.98 -6.05
C GLY A 54 0.37 4.34 -6.70
N SER A 55 0.32 5.43 -5.94
CA SER A 55 0.62 6.78 -6.47
C SER A 55 2.06 6.88 -6.97
N HIS A 56 3.01 6.31 -6.24
CA HIS A 56 4.40 6.21 -6.70
C HIS A 56 4.52 5.36 -7.98
N LEU A 57 3.89 4.18 -8.03
CA LEU A 57 3.97 3.30 -9.21
C LEU A 57 3.28 3.87 -10.44
N LEU A 58 2.20 4.65 -10.28
CA LEU A 58 1.56 5.35 -11.38
C LEU A 58 2.53 6.29 -12.10
N SER A 59 3.50 6.88 -11.38
CA SER A 59 4.55 7.73 -11.96
C SER A 59 5.46 6.97 -12.94
N GLN A 60 5.58 5.64 -12.76
CA GLN A 60 6.41 4.75 -13.59
C GLN A 60 5.68 4.22 -14.84
N LEU A 61 4.36 4.45 -14.95
CA LEU A 61 3.58 4.09 -16.13
C LEU A 61 3.70 5.16 -17.22
N SER A 62 3.55 4.74 -18.47
CA SER A 62 3.40 5.68 -19.59
C SER A 62 2.13 6.53 -19.43
N ALA A 63 2.11 7.72 -20.03
CA ALA A 63 0.93 8.59 -20.01
C ALA A 63 -0.32 7.88 -20.56
N LYS A 64 -0.16 7.05 -21.59
CA LYS A 64 -1.26 6.28 -22.21
C LYS A 64 -1.81 5.21 -21.28
N GLU A 65 -0.96 4.53 -20.51
CA GLU A 65 -1.40 3.56 -19.50
C GLU A 65 -2.11 4.28 -18.36
N ARG A 66 -1.49 5.34 -17.81
CA ARG A 66 -2.01 6.11 -16.68
C ARG A 66 -3.38 6.72 -16.98
N ALA A 67 -3.60 7.21 -18.21
CA ALA A 67 -4.88 7.79 -18.63
C ALA A 67 -6.06 6.80 -18.61
N LYS A 68 -5.79 5.49 -18.56
CA LYS A 68 -6.82 4.45 -18.47
C LYS A 68 -7.12 4.03 -17.03
N LEU A 69 -6.35 4.52 -16.06
CA LEU A 69 -6.44 4.12 -14.67
C LEU A 69 -7.12 5.22 -13.87
N THR A 70 -7.92 4.80 -12.90
CA THR A 70 -8.50 5.68 -11.88
C THR A 70 -8.39 4.98 -10.53
N THR A 71 -8.65 5.72 -9.45
CA THR A 71 -8.68 5.16 -8.10
C THR A 71 -10.09 5.23 -7.53
N THR A 72 -10.45 4.23 -6.73
CA THR A 72 -11.70 4.22 -5.97
C THR A 72 -11.51 4.92 -4.62
N GLN A 73 -12.59 5.10 -3.87
CA GLN A 73 -12.48 5.41 -2.45
C GLN A 73 -11.77 4.26 -1.72
N SER A 74 -11.00 4.60 -0.69
CA SER A 74 -10.39 3.58 0.17
C SER A 74 -11.52 2.83 0.87
N TYR A 75 -11.49 1.51 0.80
CA TYR A 75 -12.49 0.67 1.45
C TYR A 75 -12.03 0.21 2.85
N GLU A 76 -10.73 0.32 3.15
CA GLU A 76 -10.11 0.07 4.45
C GLU A 76 -8.86 0.93 4.65
N THR A 77 -8.42 1.07 5.90
CA THR A 77 -7.15 1.72 6.30
C THR A 77 -6.39 0.84 7.27
N TRP A 78 -5.06 0.76 7.11
CA TRP A 78 -4.18 0.08 8.05
C TRP A 78 -3.19 1.02 8.71
N ASP A 79 -3.03 0.82 10.02
CA ASP A 79 -1.92 1.37 10.77
C ASP A 79 -0.69 0.50 10.57
N TYR A 80 0.38 1.11 10.07
CA TYR A 80 1.68 0.45 9.97
C TYR A 80 2.39 0.50 11.33
N HIS A 81 2.93 -0.63 11.73
CA HIS A 81 3.70 -0.77 12.97
C HIS A 81 5.12 -1.24 12.67
N LEU A 82 6.08 -0.75 13.46
CA LEU A 82 7.43 -1.30 13.47
C LEU A 82 7.44 -2.58 14.33
N ILE A 83 7.86 -3.69 13.74
CA ILE A 83 7.86 -5.00 14.40
C ILE A 83 9.27 -5.31 14.90
N PHE A 84 9.39 -5.63 16.19
CA PHE A 84 10.62 -6.11 16.81
C PHE A 84 10.52 -7.61 17.14
N SER A 85 11.62 -8.35 16.92
CA SER A 85 11.64 -9.80 17.16
C SER A 85 11.62 -10.14 18.65
N ARG A 86 10.69 -10.99 19.09
CA ARG A 86 10.64 -11.46 20.49
C ARG A 86 11.87 -12.25 20.95
N ARG A 87 12.72 -12.71 20.01
CA ARG A 87 13.93 -13.48 20.32
C ARG A 87 15.12 -12.63 20.73
N LEU A 88 15.06 -11.30 20.51
CA LEU A 88 16.15 -10.39 20.81
C LEU A 88 15.89 -9.71 22.16
N PRO A 89 16.81 -9.84 23.14
CA PRO A 89 16.65 -9.20 24.46
C PRO A 89 16.47 -7.68 24.39
N GLU A 90 17.02 -7.03 23.37
CA GLU A 90 16.94 -5.57 23.21
C GLU A 90 15.62 -5.07 22.60
N SER A 91 14.78 -5.96 22.07
CA SER A 91 13.57 -5.57 21.32
C SER A 91 12.62 -4.69 22.14
N GLU A 92 12.45 -4.98 23.43
CA GLU A 92 11.57 -4.18 24.30
C GLU A 92 12.10 -2.76 24.47
N ARG A 93 13.42 -2.62 24.69
CA ARG A 93 14.07 -1.31 24.80
C ARG A 93 13.97 -0.52 23.50
N LEU A 94 14.20 -1.16 22.35
CA LEU A 94 14.11 -0.52 21.04
C LEU A 94 12.68 -0.09 20.70
N GLN A 95 11.69 -0.91 21.07
CA GLN A 95 10.28 -0.57 20.94
C GLN A 95 9.96 0.69 21.76
N GLN A 96 10.34 0.72 23.03
CA GLN A 96 10.08 1.88 23.90
C GLN A 96 10.73 3.16 23.37
N LEU A 97 11.97 3.07 22.88
CA LEU A 97 12.67 4.20 22.28
C LEU A 97 12.01 4.68 20.98
N PHE A 98 11.55 3.75 20.13
CA PHE A 98 10.82 4.09 18.92
C PHE A 98 9.49 4.80 19.26
N ASP A 99 8.71 4.26 20.20
CA ASP A 99 7.43 4.82 20.61
C ASP A 99 7.59 6.19 21.29
N GLN A 100 8.67 6.39 22.05
CA GLN A 100 9.02 7.71 22.58
C GLN A 100 9.38 8.69 21.45
N GLY A 101 10.33 8.34 20.58
CA GLY A 101 10.75 9.23 19.49
C GLY A 101 9.60 9.56 18.54
N LEU A 102 8.71 8.61 18.25
CA LEU A 102 7.53 8.84 17.43
C LEU A 102 6.57 9.84 18.07
N ARG A 103 6.40 9.83 19.40
CA ARG A 103 5.61 10.84 20.12
C ARG A 103 6.27 12.22 20.03
N GLU A 104 7.57 12.32 20.29
CA GLU A 104 8.31 13.58 20.18
C GLU A 104 8.23 14.19 18.77
N LEU A 105 8.28 13.35 17.72
CA LEU A 105 8.11 13.79 16.33
C LEU A 105 6.69 14.28 16.03
N LYS A 106 5.67 13.67 16.63
CA LYS A 106 4.27 14.10 16.49
C LYS A 106 4.05 15.43 17.21
N ASP A 107 4.52 15.55 18.44
CA ASP A 107 4.34 16.73 19.29
C ASP A 107 5.06 17.97 18.70
N SER A 108 6.24 17.77 18.10
CA SER A 108 6.99 18.82 17.43
C SER A 108 6.45 19.20 16.04
N GLY A 109 5.48 18.46 15.51
CA GLY A 109 4.98 18.62 14.14
C GLY A 109 5.93 18.10 13.05
N ARG A 110 7.12 17.60 13.42
CA ARG A 110 8.09 17.03 12.47
C ARG A 110 7.52 15.82 11.72
N TYR A 111 6.69 15.02 12.37
CA TYR A 111 6.00 13.89 11.74
C TYR A 111 5.17 14.33 10.52
N ALA A 112 4.41 15.42 10.64
CA ALA A 112 3.62 15.96 9.53
C ALA A 112 4.51 16.51 8.40
N GLN A 113 5.66 17.13 8.73
CA GLN A 113 6.63 17.61 7.74
C GLN A 113 7.22 16.47 6.90
N ILE A 114 7.56 15.34 7.54
CA ILE A 114 8.07 14.14 6.85
C ILE A 114 7.03 13.62 5.86
N TRP A 115 5.76 13.53 6.27
CA TRP A 115 4.67 13.12 5.37
C TRP A 115 4.44 14.09 4.22
N HIS A 116 4.50 15.40 4.49
CA HIS A 116 4.38 16.40 3.43
C HIS A 116 5.49 16.25 2.39
N GLN A 117 6.74 16.04 2.82
CA GLN A 117 7.87 15.80 1.92
C GLN A 117 7.69 14.54 1.08
N PHE A 118 7.23 13.45 1.70
CA PHE A 118 6.95 12.19 0.98
C PHE A 118 5.85 12.33 -0.07
N ASN A 119 4.79 13.07 0.24
CA ASN A 119 3.66 13.27 -0.67
C ASN A 119 3.88 14.41 -1.68
N SER A 120 4.95 15.19 -1.53
CA SER A 120 5.28 16.25 -2.48
C SER A 120 5.79 15.62 -3.78
N PRO A 121 5.30 16.04 -4.94
CA PRO A 121 5.87 15.58 -6.21
C PRO A 121 7.36 15.96 -6.24
N ILE A 122 8.21 15.00 -6.62
CA ILE A 122 9.62 15.27 -6.89
C ILE A 122 9.63 16.33 -8.01
N ALA A 123 10.17 17.52 -7.71
CA ALA A 123 10.33 18.56 -8.71
C ALA A 123 11.17 18.01 -9.88
N PRO A 124 10.82 18.33 -11.13
CA PRO A 124 11.48 17.79 -12.32
C PRO A 124 12.97 18.12 -12.38
#